data_AF-A0A016QQR1-F1
#
_entry.id   AF-A0A016QQR1-F1
#
_cell.length_a   1.000
_cell.length_b   1.000
_cell.length_c   1.000
_cell.angle_alpha   90.00
_cell.angle_beta   90.00
_cell.angle_gamma   90.00
#
_symmetry.space_group_name_H-M   'P 1'
#
loop_
_entity.id
_entity.type
_entity.pdbx_description
1 polymer ?
#
loop_
_entity_poly.entity_id
_entity_poly.type
_entity_poly.pdbx_seq_one_letter_code
_entity_poly.pdbx_strand_id
1 'polypeptide(L)' 'MPSRDFLERRNALWARLRALTPGTPGFDAAGFEETLADLAALTGWSRERVLAGLGLTPAEVPPPGERP' A
#
# COMPACT_ATOMS: atom_id res chain seq x y z
N MET A 1 -13.17 -15.08 13.44
CA MET A 1 -12.25 -13.95 13.72
C MET A 1 -10.98 -14.16 12.92
N PRO A 2 -10.35 -13.10 12.38
CA PRO A 2 -9.05 -13.22 11.72
C PRO A 2 -8.01 -13.79 12.70
N SER A 3 -7.08 -14.59 12.19
CA SER A 3 -5.99 -15.15 12.99
C SER A 3 -5.00 -14.05 13.40
N ARG A 4 -4.25 -14.31 14.48
CA ARG A 4 -3.20 -13.39 14.95
C ARG A 4 -2.15 -13.12 13.85
N ASP A 5 -1.69 -14.17 13.18
CA ASP A 5 -0.72 -14.07 12.07
C ASP A 5 -1.24 -13.16 10.94
N PHE A 6 -2.53 -13.27 10.59
CA PHE A 6 -3.15 -12.38 9.61
C PHE A 6 -3.09 -10.91 10.04
N LEU A 7 -3.44 -10.63 11.30
CA LEU A 7 -3.41 -9.28 11.84
C LEU A 7 -1.98 -8.71 11.90
N GLU A 8 -1.00 -9.52 12.29
CA GLU A 8 0.42 -9.15 12.34
C GLU A 8 0.93 -8.80 10.94
N ARG A 9 0.67 -9.65 9.93
CA ARG A 9 1.06 -9.39 8.53
C ARG A 9 0.41 -8.12 7.98
N ARG A 10 -0.90 -7.97 8.15
CA ARG A 10 -1.64 -6.80 7.69
C ARG A 10 -1.09 -5.52 8.33
N ASN A 11 -0.82 -5.53 9.64
CA ASN A 11 -0.29 -4.36 10.34
C ASN A 11 1.14 -4.04 9.89
N ALA A 12 1.99 -5.05 9.64
CA ALA A 12 3.34 -4.86 9.12
C ALA A 12 3.32 -4.23 7.72
N LEU A 13 2.43 -4.69 6.83
CA LEU A 13 2.25 -4.11 5.49
C LEU A 13 1.75 -2.66 5.57
N TRP A 14 0.80 -2.36 6.46
CA TRP A 14 0.37 -0.99 6.71
C TRP A 14 1.48 -0.08 7.20
N ALA A 15 2.35 -0.58 8.09
CA ALA A 15 3.50 0.18 8.58
C ALA A 15 4.49 0.48 7.46
N ARG A 16 4.77 -0.51 6.59
CA ARG A 16 5.64 -0.33 5.41
C ARG A 16 5.07 0.69 4.43
N LEU A 17 3.78 0.61 4.10
CA LEU A 17 3.13 1.57 3.21
C LEU A 17 3.28 3.01 3.70
N ARG A 18 3.09 3.25 5.01
CA ARG A 18 3.24 4.60 5.60
C ARG A 18 4.68 5.11 5.58
N ALA A 19 5.66 4.22 5.70
CA ALA A 19 7.07 4.58 5.57
C ALA A 19 7.43 4.92 4.11
N LEU A 20 6.77 4.28 3.16
CA LEU A 20 6.97 4.42 1.72
C LEU A 20 5.94 5.37 1.08
N THR A 21 5.24 6.21 1.84
CA THR A 21 4.27 7.17 1.28
C THR A 21 4.98 8.26 0.47
N PRO A 22 4.43 8.73 -0.66
CA PRO A 22 4.96 9.90 -1.37
C PRO A 22 5.14 11.09 -0.42
N GLY A 23 6.32 11.72 -0.47
CA GLY A 23 6.67 12.84 0.41
C GLY A 23 7.49 12.46 1.65
N THR A 24 7.74 11.17 1.91
CA THR A 24 8.76 10.76 2.89
C THR A 24 10.17 10.75 2.27
N PRO A 25 11.21 11.09 3.04
CA PRO A 25 12.60 10.90 2.59
C PRO A 25 12.86 9.42 2.33
N GLY A 26 13.35 9.09 1.14
CA GLY A 26 13.57 7.69 0.74
C GLY A 26 12.35 6.98 0.16
N PHE A 27 11.36 7.73 -0.34
CA PHE A 27 10.25 7.17 -1.11
C PHE A 27 10.77 6.27 -2.25
N ASP A 28 10.39 4.99 -2.19
CA ASP A 28 10.60 4.02 -3.26
C ASP A 28 9.24 3.62 -3.84
N ALA A 29 8.96 4.12 -5.04
CA ALA A 29 7.72 3.84 -5.76
C ALA A 29 7.55 2.34 -6.05
N ALA A 30 8.65 1.61 -6.31
CA ALA A 30 8.60 0.19 -6.59
C ALA A 30 8.24 -0.61 -5.32
N GLY A 31 8.94 -0.35 -4.21
CA GLY A 31 8.62 -0.94 -2.92
C GLY A 31 7.23 -0.57 -2.39
N PHE A 32 6.75 0.64 -2.70
CA PHE A 32 5.39 1.06 -2.35
C PHE A 32 4.34 0.24 -3.09
N GLU A 33 4.45 0.13 -4.43
CA GLU A 33 3.50 -0.65 -5.24
C GLU A 33 3.57 -2.15 -4.91
N GLU A 34 4.76 -2.70 -4.63
CA GLU A 34 4.91 -4.10 -4.17
C GLU A 34 4.16 -4.32 -2.84
N THR A 35 4.40 -3.45 -1.85
CA THR A 35 3.72 -3.55 -0.54
C THR A 35 2.20 -3.37 -0.68
N LEU A 36 1.76 -2.52 -1.61
CA LEU A 36 0.35 -2.31 -1.90
C LEU A 36 -0.28 -3.57 -2.49
N ALA A 37 0.38 -4.20 -3.47
CA ALA A 37 -0.05 -5.45 -4.07
C ALA A 37 -0.13 -6.58 -3.05
N ASP A 38 0.86 -6.69 -2.15
CA ASP A 38 0.86 -7.66 -1.05
C ASP A 38 -0.32 -7.44 -0.09
N LEU A 39 -0.61 -6.19 0.29
CA LEU A 39 -1.73 -5.87 1.17
C LEU A 39 -3.07 -6.16 0.50
N ALA A 40 -3.20 -5.83 -0.79
CA ALA A 40 -4.37 -6.15 -1.59
C ALA A 40 -4.59 -7.66 -1.69
N ALA A 41 -3.55 -8.43 -1.99
CA ALA A 41 -3.60 -9.89 -2.04
C ALA A 41 -3.95 -10.52 -0.68
N LEU A 42 -3.40 -9.99 0.41
CA LEU A 42 -3.67 -10.49 1.76
C LEU A 42 -5.12 -10.22 2.20
N THR A 43 -5.66 -9.04 1.88
CA THR A 43 -6.97 -8.58 2.40
C THR A 43 -8.13 -8.76 1.43
N GLY A 44 -7.84 -9.00 0.15
CA GLY A 44 -8.82 -8.95 -0.94
C GLY A 44 -9.32 -7.53 -1.23
N TRP A 45 -8.62 -6.48 -0.78
CA TRP A 45 -8.99 -5.10 -1.04
C TRP A 45 -8.49 -4.61 -2.40
N SER A 46 -9.25 -3.72 -3.04
CA SER A 46 -8.79 -3.03 -4.23
C SER A 46 -7.69 -2.01 -3.89
N ARG A 47 -6.85 -1.71 -4.89
CA ARG A 47 -5.79 -0.70 -4.79
C ARG A 47 -6.33 0.64 -4.29
N GLU A 48 -7.44 1.10 -4.85
CA GLU A 48 -8.10 2.35 -4.46
C GLU A 48 -8.50 2.36 -2.99
N ARG A 49 -8.99 1.24 -2.46
CA ARG A 49 -9.37 1.13 -1.05
C ARG A 49 -8.16 1.19 -0.12
N VAL A 50 -7.04 0.60 -0.52
CA VAL A 50 -5.78 0.69 0.23
C VAL A 50 -5.26 2.12 0.21
N LEU A 51 -5.24 2.78 -0.95
CA LEU A 51 -4.83 4.18 -1.09
C LEU A 51 -5.69 5.12 -0.24
N ALA A 52 -7.02 4.94 -0.28
CA ALA A 52 -7.94 5.71 0.57
C ALA A 52 -7.64 5.55 2.07
N GLY A 53 -7.17 4.37 2.50
CA GLY A 53 -6.72 4.13 3.88
C GLY A 53 -5.42 4.85 4.27
N LEU A 54 -4.64 5.31 3.28
CA LEU A 54 -3.48 6.19 3.45
C LEU A 54 -3.85 7.67 3.32
N GLY A 55 -5.09 7.99 2.96
CA GLY A 55 -5.49 9.36 2.58
C GLY A 55 -4.96 9.79 1.21
N LEU A 56 -4.56 8.84 0.37
CA LEU A 56 -4.03 9.08 -0.97
C LEU A 56 -5.09 8.81 -2.03
N THR A 57 -4.95 9.51 -3.16
CA THR A 57 -5.71 9.28 -4.37
C THR A 57 -4.88 8.57 -5.45
N PRO A 58 -5.52 7.84 -6.39
CA PRO A 58 -4.82 7.26 -7.54
C PRO A 58 -4.07 8.28 -8.41
N ALA A 59 -4.43 9.57 -8.33
CA ALA A 59 -3.72 10.65 -9.03
C ALA A 59 -2.38 10.99 -8.38
N GLU A 60 -2.26 10.82 -7.06
CA GLU A 60 -1.02 11.07 -6.31
C GLU A 60 -0.03 9.91 -6.44
N VAL A 61 -0.55 8.69 -6.64
CA VAL A 61 0.25 7.50 -6.94
C VAL A 61 -0.30 6.84 -8.20
N PRO A 62 0.18 7.21 -9.39
CA PRO A 62 -0.21 6.56 -10.62
C PRO A 62 0.29 5.10 -10.62
N PRO A 63 -0.47 4.17 -11.21
CA PRO A 63 -0.04 2.78 -11.30
C PRO A 63 1.22 2.64 -12.17
N PRO A 64 2.07 1.63 -11.91
CA PRO A 64 3.31 1.41 -12.66
C PRO A 64 2.98 1.00 -14.09
N GLY A 65 2.87 1.98 -14.99
CA GLY A 65 2.50 1.77 -16.39
C GLY A 65 1.76 2.95 -17.01
N GLU A 66 1.02 3.72 -16.22
CA GLU A 66 0.46 5.01 -16.63
C GLU A 66 1.50 6.11 -16.35
N ARG A 67 2.49 6.21 -17.24
CA ARG A 67 3.20 7.47 -17.41
C ARG A 67 2.49 8.26 -18.52
N PRO A 68 2.13 9.55 -18.32
CA PRO A 68 1.72 10.40 -19.43
C PRO A 68 2.87 10.58 -20.44
#